data_AF-A0A2R7Y6Z6-F1
#
_entry.id   AF-A0A2R7Y6Z6-F1
#
_cell.length_a   1.000
_cell.length_b   1.000
_cell.length_c   1.000
_cell.angle_alpha   90.00
_cell.angle_beta   90.00
_cell.angle_gamma   90.00
#
_symmetry.space_group_name_H-M   'P 1'
#
loop_
_entity.id
_entity.type
_entity.pdbx_description
1 polymer ?
#
loop_
_entity_poly.entity_id
_entity_poly.type
_entity_poly.pdbx_seq_one_letter_code
_entity_poly.pdbx_strand_id
1 'polypeptide(L)'
;MSSERYIQIPKVLAVLAYNGDYHHIDRLGYSHSKPLVLYYLKEALRDFHALKRSPPKDLESMPEEIKHMISQVDAHYLDVEIEQIEKISGTRELREAVSLICAKALALSSKFVGEQT
;
A
#
# COMPACT_ATOMS: atom_id res chain seq x y z
N MET A 1 -23.19 -1.98 3.76
CA MET A 1 -21.87 -1.33 3.98
C MET A 1 -21.03 -1.64 2.77
N SER A 2 -20.38 -0.64 2.16
CA SER A 2 -19.76 -0.78 0.84
C SER A 2 -18.76 -1.94 0.81
N SER A 3 -18.90 -2.79 -0.20
CA SER A 3 -18.18 -4.06 -0.40
C SER A 3 -16.76 -3.84 -0.96
N GLU A 4 -16.10 -2.76 -0.55
CA GLU A 4 -14.77 -2.44 -1.06
C GLU A 4 -13.70 -3.31 -0.41
N ARG A 5 -13.32 -4.37 -1.12
CA ARG A 5 -12.13 -5.17 -0.80
C ARG A 5 -10.88 -4.29 -0.93
N TYR A 6 -10.00 -4.37 0.07
CA TYR A 6 -8.68 -3.73 0.13
C TYR A 6 -8.72 -2.18 0.04
N ILE A 7 -8.74 -1.53 1.21
CA ILE A 7 -8.71 -0.07 1.40
C ILE A 7 -7.38 0.37 2.03
N GLN A 8 -6.86 -0.37 3.00
CA GLN A 8 -5.69 0.00 3.78
C GLN A 8 -4.38 -0.32 3.08
N ILE A 9 -4.24 -1.53 2.53
CA ILE A 9 -3.03 -1.92 1.80
C ILE A 9 -2.73 -0.95 0.64
N PRO A 10 -3.71 -0.57 -0.22
CA PRO A 10 -3.46 0.42 -1.26
C PRO A 10 -3.01 1.80 -0.74
N LYS A 11 -3.56 2.27 0.39
CA LYS A 11 -3.14 3.53 1.02
C LYS A 11 -1.68 3.47 1.47
N VAL A 12 -1.27 2.38 2.12
CA VAL A 12 0.11 2.19 2.54
C VAL A 12 1.06 2.24 1.35
N LEU A 13 0.74 1.50 0.29
CA LEU A 13 1.56 1.47 -0.93
C LEU A 13 1.61 2.84 -1.62
N ALA A 14 0.48 3.56 -1.68
CA ALA A 14 0.43 4.89 -2.27
C ALA A 14 1.25 5.92 -1.49
N VAL A 15 1.20 5.85 -0.15
CA VAL A 15 2.04 6.69 0.72
C VAL A 15 3.51 6.41 0.45
N LEU A 16 3.92 5.15 0.32
CA LEU A 16 5.33 4.82 0.06
C LEU A 16 5.81 5.25 -1.33
N ALA A 17 4.88 5.39 -2.28
CA ALA A 17 5.16 5.83 -3.64
C ALA A 17 5.06 7.36 -3.85
N TYR A 18 4.83 8.16 -2.80
CA TYR A 18 4.55 9.60 -2.94
C TYR A 18 5.66 10.40 -3.63
N ASN A 19 6.90 9.95 -3.51
CA ASN A 19 8.07 10.57 -4.11
C ASN A 19 8.37 10.03 -5.53
N GLY A 20 7.47 9.24 -6.11
CA GLY A 20 7.63 8.61 -7.42
C GLY A 20 8.38 7.26 -7.38
N ASP A 21 8.70 6.73 -6.19
CA ASP A 21 9.29 5.39 -6.06
C ASP A 21 8.21 4.31 -5.92
N TYR A 22 7.90 3.66 -7.04
CA TYR A 22 6.85 2.62 -7.12
C TYR A 22 7.33 1.21 -6.77
N HIS A 23 8.55 1.03 -6.25
CA HIS A 23 9.15 -0.31 -6.13
C HIS A 23 8.31 -1.31 -5.32
N HIS A 24 7.63 -0.88 -4.25
CA HIS A 24 6.76 -1.76 -3.47
C HIS A 24 5.53 -2.21 -4.26
N ILE A 25 4.96 -1.31 -5.06
CA ILE A 25 3.82 -1.62 -5.94
C ILE A 25 4.27 -2.62 -7.01
N ASP A 26 5.42 -2.37 -7.65
CA ASP A 26 5.94 -3.23 -8.71
C ASP A 26 6.29 -4.63 -8.21
N ARG A 27 7.02 -4.73 -7.08
CA ARG A 27 7.35 -6.04 -6.46
C ARG A 27 6.11 -6.84 -6.12
N LEU A 28 5.09 -6.17 -5.56
CA LEU A 28 3.83 -6.81 -5.24
C LEU A 28 3.11 -7.28 -6.52
N GLY A 29 3.02 -6.42 -7.54
CA GLY A 29 2.38 -6.71 -8.82
C GLY A 29 3.03 -7.85 -9.60
N TYR A 30 4.35 -8.02 -9.49
CA TYR A 30 5.09 -9.11 -10.12
C TYR A 30 5.08 -10.41 -9.31
N SER A 31 4.40 -10.45 -8.16
CA SER A 31 4.33 -11.65 -7.34
C SER A 31 3.36 -12.69 -7.91
N HIS A 32 3.81 -13.94 -7.96
CA HIS A 32 3.02 -15.04 -8.52
C HIS A 32 2.61 -16.11 -7.49
N SER A 33 3.03 -15.95 -6.23
CA SER A 33 2.72 -16.89 -5.15
C SER A 33 2.33 -16.16 -3.87
N LYS A 34 1.43 -16.77 -3.09
CA LYS A 34 0.97 -16.20 -1.81
C LYS A 34 2.13 -15.91 -0.84
N PRO A 35 3.12 -16.80 -0.66
CA PRO A 35 4.26 -16.50 0.20
C PRO A 35 5.04 -15.25 -0.24
N LEU A 36 5.20 -15.05 -1.56
CA LEU A 36 5.93 -13.91 -2.09
C LEU A 36 5.14 -12.60 -1.93
N VAL A 37 3.82 -12.66 -2.18
CA VAL A 37 2.90 -11.54 -1.91
C VAL A 37 2.99 -11.10 -0.45
N LEU A 38 2.87 -12.04 0.49
CA LEU A 38 2.95 -11.76 1.93
C LEU A 38 4.35 -11.25 2.33
N TYR A 39 5.40 -11.76 1.71
CA TYR A 39 6.77 -11.30 1.95
C TYR A 39 6.95 -9.82 1.55
N TYR A 40 6.52 -9.42 0.35
CA TYR A 40 6.65 -8.03 -0.08
C TYR A 40 5.68 -7.08 0.62
N LEU A 41 4.49 -7.56 1.01
CA LEU A 41 3.63 -6.78 1.91
C LEU A 41 4.34 -6.51 3.23
N LYS A 42 4.95 -7.52 3.85
CA LYS A 42 5.73 -7.33 5.07
C LYS A 42 6.86 -6.31 4.89
N GLU A 43 7.58 -6.31 3.77
CA GLU A 43 8.59 -5.28 3.47
C GLU A 43 7.97 -3.87 3.40
N ALA A 44 6.90 -3.71 2.63
CA ALA A 44 6.20 -2.42 2.52
C ALA A 44 5.68 -1.91 3.87
N LEU A 45 5.07 -2.79 4.68
CA LEU A 45 4.58 -2.42 6.01
C LEU A 45 5.73 -1.99 6.93
N ARG A 46 6.86 -2.68 6.89
CA ARG A 46 8.04 -2.30 7.68
C ARG A 46 8.51 -0.88 7.32
N ASP A 47 8.57 -0.58 6.03
CA ASP A 47 9.07 0.71 5.57
C ASP A 47 8.03 1.83 5.85
N PHE A 48 6.74 1.51 5.79
CA PHE A 48 5.66 2.38 6.29
C PHE A 48 5.73 2.63 7.81
N HIS A 49 6.04 1.61 8.61
CA HIS A 49 6.26 1.78 10.04
C HIS A 49 7.48 2.66 10.34
N ALA A 50 8.56 2.50 9.56
CA ALA A 50 9.73 3.37 9.66
C ALA A 50 9.35 4.83 9.35
N LEU A 51 8.58 5.06 8.29
CA LEU A 51 8.04 6.37 7.94
C LEU A 51 7.19 6.97 9.08
N LYS A 52 6.31 6.19 9.71
CA LYS A 52 5.48 6.66 10.84
C LYS A 52 6.31 7.00 12.09
N ARG A 53 7.32 6.18 12.40
CA ARG A 53 8.13 6.32 13.63
C ARG A 53 9.17 7.42 13.52
N SER A 54 9.83 7.50 12.38
CA SER A 54 10.92 8.42 12.12
C SER A 54 10.67 9.04 10.75
N PRO A 55 9.66 9.91 10.66
CA PRO A 55 9.38 10.59 9.42
C PRO A 55 10.62 11.37 8.96
N PRO A 56 10.84 11.52 7.64
CA PRO A 56 11.92 12.34 7.11
C PRO A 56 11.97 13.69 7.83
N LYS A 57 13.16 14.28 7.94
CA LYS A 57 13.30 15.64 8.51
C LYS A 57 12.40 16.65 7.78
N ASP A 58 12.08 16.35 6.53
CA ASP A 58 11.20 17.11 5.66
C ASP A 58 9.74 16.63 5.75
N LEU A 59 9.30 16.03 6.86
CA LEU A 59 7.88 15.71 7.05
C LEU A 59 7.01 16.95 6.87
N GLU A 60 7.49 18.13 7.28
CA GLU A 60 6.80 19.39 7.01
C GLU A 60 6.62 19.67 5.52
N SER A 61 7.53 19.20 4.66
CA SER A 61 7.41 19.31 3.21
C SER A 61 6.57 18.21 2.55
N MET A 62 6.10 17.21 3.30
CA MET A 62 5.14 16.25 2.77
C MET A 62 3.77 16.94 2.61
N PRO A 63 3.07 16.71 1.48
CA PRO A 63 1.71 17.21 1.30
C PRO A 63 0.81 16.80 2.46
N GLU A 64 -0.09 17.70 2.88
CA GLU A 64 -1.04 17.46 3.98
C GLU A 64 -1.92 16.25 3.68
N GLU A 65 -2.23 15.99 2.41
CA GLU A 65 -2.95 14.84 1.92
C GLU A 65 -2.24 13.53 2.27
N ILE A 66 -0.91 13.48 2.18
CA ILE A 66 -0.13 12.30 2.56
C ILE A 66 -0.14 12.13 4.08
N LYS A 67 0.09 13.21 4.84
CA LYS A 67 0.05 13.18 6.30
C LYS A 67 -1.31 12.69 6.79
N HIS A 68 -2.38 13.19 6.18
CA HIS A 68 -3.73 12.75 6.43
C HIS A 68 -3.88 11.26 6.10
N MET A 69 -3.42 10.80 4.94
CA MET A 69 -3.50 9.39 4.56
C MET A 69 -2.76 8.47 5.54
N ILE A 70 -1.57 8.86 6.00
CA ILE A 70 -0.81 8.13 7.04
C ILE A 70 -1.62 8.01 8.34
N SER A 71 -2.30 9.08 8.75
CA SER A 71 -3.14 9.08 9.96
C SER A 71 -4.37 8.19 9.84
N GLN A 72 -4.88 7.99 8.62
CA GLN A 72 -6.08 7.20 8.33
C GLN A 72 -5.79 5.71 8.16
N VAL A 73 -4.52 5.30 8.14
CA VAL A 73 -4.16 3.87 8.10
C VAL A 73 -4.42 3.26 9.47
N ASP A 74 -5.42 2.40 9.51
CA ASP A 74 -5.86 1.66 10.69
C ASP A 74 -5.25 0.24 10.68
N ALA A 75 -4.55 -0.10 11.76
CA ALA A 75 -3.83 -1.36 11.88
C ALA A 75 -4.77 -2.59 11.97
N HIS A 76 -5.96 -2.44 12.54
CA HIS A 76 -6.92 -3.53 12.65
C HIS A 76 -7.49 -3.88 11.28
N TYR A 77 -7.91 -2.88 10.49
CA TYR A 77 -8.38 -3.13 9.12
C TYR A 77 -7.28 -3.63 8.20
N LEU A 78 -6.03 -3.19 8.41
CA LEU A 78 -4.88 -3.68 7.65
C LEU A 78 -4.64 -5.18 7.92
N ASP A 79 -4.72 -5.62 9.17
CA ASP A 79 -4.60 -7.03 9.56
C ASP A 79 -5.69 -7.88 8.90
N VAL A 80 -6.94 -7.40 8.92
CA VAL A 80 -8.07 -8.05 8.23
C VAL A 80 -7.81 -8.21 6.73
N GLU A 81 -7.24 -7.21 6.07
CA GLU A 81 -6.88 -7.29 4.64
C GLU A 81 -5.75 -8.29 4.36
N ILE A 82 -4.77 -8.40 5.26
CA ILE A 82 -3.70 -9.40 5.17
C ILE A 82 -4.28 -10.80 5.35
N GLU A 83 -5.17 -11.01 6.31
CA GLU A 83 -5.86 -12.30 6.48
C GLU A 83 -6.70 -12.68 5.25
N GLN A 84 -7.33 -11.70 4.60
CA GLN A 84 -8.08 -11.96 3.36
C GLN A 84 -7.17 -12.50 2.26
N ILE A 85 -5.96 -11.94 2.12
CA ILE A 85 -4.95 -12.44 1.17
C ILE A 85 -4.45 -13.83 1.59
N GLU A 86 -4.24 -14.04 2.89
CA GLU A 86 -3.80 -15.33 3.45
C GLU A 86 -4.78 -16.46 3.10
N LYS A 87 -6.09 -16.19 3.20
CA LYS A 87 -7.17 -17.16 2.93
C LYS A 87 -7.31 -17.53 1.45
N ILE A 88 -6.67 -16.79 0.54
CA ILE A 88 -6.69 -17.12 -0.90
C ILE A 88 -5.88 -18.40 -1.15
N SER A 89 -6.53 -19.37 -1.79
CA SER A 89 -5.91 -20.63 -2.23
C SER A 89 -5.70 -20.69 -3.75
N GLY A 90 -6.52 -19.98 -4.52
CA GLY A 90 -6.44 -19.94 -5.97
C GLY A 90 -5.40 -18.96 -6.51
N THR A 91 -4.49 -19.44 -7.37
CA THR A 91 -3.47 -18.57 -8.00
C THR A 91 -4.08 -17.46 -8.86
N ARG A 92 -5.20 -17.75 -9.54
CA ARG A 92 -5.95 -16.76 -10.33
C ARG A 92 -6.53 -15.67 -9.42
N GLU A 93 -7.24 -16.06 -8.38
CA GLU A 93 -7.85 -15.13 -7.42
C GLU A 93 -6.80 -14.26 -6.73
N LEU A 94 -5.65 -14.85 -6.36
CA LEU A 94 -4.53 -14.11 -5.80
C LEU A 94 -4.02 -13.03 -6.76
N ARG A 95 -3.83 -13.38 -8.04
CA ARG A 95 -3.40 -12.40 -9.06
C ARG A 95 -4.42 -11.28 -9.24
N GLU A 96 -5.71 -11.59 -9.26
CA GLU A 96 -6.78 -10.58 -9.34
C GLU A 96 -6.75 -9.64 -8.13
N ALA A 97 -6.64 -10.17 -6.92
CA ALA A 97 -6.56 -9.38 -5.69
C ALA A 97 -5.33 -8.46 -5.67
N VAL A 98 -4.15 -9.00 -5.99
CA VAL A 98 -2.89 -8.25 -6.07
C VAL A 98 -2.97 -7.16 -7.14
N SER A 99 -3.50 -7.48 -8.33
CA SER A 99 -3.67 -6.50 -9.41
C SER A 99 -4.60 -5.36 -9.00
N LEU A 100 -5.69 -5.68 -8.32
CA LEU A 100 -6.63 -4.67 -7.79
C LEU A 100 -5.96 -3.77 -6.75
N ILE A 101 -5.20 -4.34 -5.82
CA ILE A 101 -4.44 -3.59 -4.81
C ILE A 101 -3.47 -2.62 -5.48
N CYS A 102 -2.69 -3.10 -6.46
CA CYS A 102 -1.71 -2.28 -7.17
C CYS A 102 -2.40 -1.17 -7.98
N ALA A 103 -3.49 -1.47 -8.69
CA ALA A 103 -4.26 -0.48 -9.44
C ALA A 103 -4.82 0.62 -8.52
N LYS A 104 -5.37 0.25 -7.36
CA LYS A 104 -5.84 1.22 -6.35
C LYS A 104 -4.70 2.07 -5.80
N ALA A 105 -3.55 1.46 -5.51
CA ALA A 105 -2.38 2.18 -5.01
C ALA A 105 -1.85 3.19 -6.04
N LEU A 106 -1.79 2.83 -7.32
CA LEU A 106 -1.43 3.73 -8.42
C LEU A 106 -2.44 4.87 -8.58
N ALA A 107 -3.73 4.56 -8.54
CA ALA A 107 -4.78 5.58 -8.60
C ALA A 107 -4.69 6.58 -7.42
N LEU A 108 -4.41 6.09 -6.21
CA LEU A 108 -4.21 6.94 -5.05
C LEU A 108 -2.93 7.77 -5.15
N SER A 109 -1.82 7.16 -5.56
CA SER A 109 -0.53 7.86 -5.67
C SER A 109 -0.51 8.91 -6.78
N SER A 110 -1.31 8.73 -7.84
CA SER A 110 -1.43 9.73 -8.92
C SER A 110 -1.81 11.13 -8.44
N LYS A 111 -2.46 11.24 -7.28
CA LYS A 111 -2.81 12.51 -6.64
C LYS A 111 -1.60 13.33 -6.19
N PHE A 112 -0.44 12.68 -6.04
CA PHE A 112 0.78 13.28 -5.49
C PHE A 112 1.85 13.51 -6.56
N VAL A 113 1.70 12.90 -7.74
CA VAL A 113 2.70 12.89 -8.82
C VAL A 113 2.78 14.23 -9.58
N GLY A 114 2.02 15.25 -9.18
CA GLY A 114 2.02 16.58 -9.79
C GLY A 114 2.39 17.75 -8.87
N GLU A 115 2.64 17.52 -7.58
CA GLU A 115 2.89 18.60 -6.61
C GLU A 115 4.38 18.92 -6.41
N GLN A 116 5.27 18.36 -7.23
CA GLN A 116 6.73 18.62 -7.18
C GLN A 116 7.22 19.70 -8.17
N THR A 117 6.33 20.56 -8.70
CA THR A 117 6.67 21.75 -9.51
C THR A 117 6.32 23.03 -8.77
#